data_AF-A0A914RHB9-F1
#
_entry.id   AF-A0A914RHB9-F1
#
_cell.length_a   1.000
_cell.length_b   1.000
_cell.length_c   1.000
_cell.angle_alpha   90.00
_cell.angle_beta   90.00
_cell.angle_gamma   90.00
#
_symmetry.space_group_name_H-M   'P 1'
#
loop_
_entity.id
_entity.type
_entity.pdbx_description
1 polymer ?
#
loop_
_entity_poly.entity_id
_entity_poly.type
_entity_poly.pdbx_seq_one_letter_code
_entity_poly.pdbx_strand_id
1 'polypeptide(L)'
;MCASPHGVWIVTAHSTLVQLWRESECRLLFDASYDHSHKKPSLSDWDEKEEMEITMVLFVHEQVWIGTNDGYLIIYEVKNSDSNETSKNADAPSKQK
;
A
#
# COMPACT_ATOMS: atom_id res chain seq x y z
N MET A 1 -1.03 -11.84 8.36
CA MET A 1 -0.85 -12.20 6.94
C MET A 1 -2.20 -12.43 6.31
N CYS A 2 -2.37 -12.12 5.02
CA CYS A 2 -3.62 -12.29 4.29
C CYS A 2 -3.36 -12.68 2.83
N ALA A 3 -4.07 -13.67 2.30
CA ALA A 3 -3.94 -14.07 0.90
C ALA A 3 -4.82 -13.20 -0.02
N SER A 4 -4.36 -13.00 -1.26
CA SER A 4 -5.07 -12.30 -2.32
C SER A 4 -4.72 -12.88 -3.70
N PRO A 5 -5.42 -12.50 -4.78
CA PRO A 5 -5.03 -12.87 -6.14
C PRO A 5 -3.63 -12.39 -6.55
N HIS A 6 -3.08 -11.38 -5.87
CA HIS A 6 -1.76 -10.79 -6.17
C HIS A 6 -0.61 -11.46 -5.42
N GLY A 7 -0.92 -12.35 -4.46
CA GLY A 7 0.05 -12.97 -3.55
C GLY A 7 -0.39 -12.89 -2.09
N VAL A 8 0.55 -13.11 -1.18
CA VAL A 8 0.33 -13.06 0.26
C VAL A 8 0.82 -11.72 0.80
N TRP A 9 -0.11 -10.94 1.35
CA TRP A 9 0.19 -9.73 2.10
C TRP A 9 0.75 -10.12 3.47
N ILE A 10 1.95 -9.63 3.75
CA ILE A 10 2.72 -9.95 4.95
C ILE A 10 2.95 -8.65 5.73
N VAL A 11 2.72 -8.79 7.02
CA VAL A 11 3.12 -7.83 8.04
C VAL A 11 3.78 -8.67 9.13
N THR A 12 4.95 -8.27 9.58
CA THR A 12 5.68 -8.91 10.68
C THR A 12 5.32 -8.26 12.01
N ALA A 13 5.45 -8.99 13.11
CA ALA A 13 5.20 -8.44 14.44
C ALA A 13 6.08 -7.19 14.69
N HIS A 14 5.53 -6.20 15.39
CA HIS A 14 6.20 -4.95 15.74
C HIS A 14 6.76 -4.19 14.53
N SER A 15 6.02 -4.20 13.42
CA SER A 15 6.46 -3.62 12.17
C SER A 15 5.45 -2.62 11.63
N THR A 16 5.97 -1.65 10.90
CA THR A 16 5.22 -0.66 10.12
C THR A 16 5.23 -1.00 8.64
N LEU A 17 5.95 -2.05 8.25
CA LEU A 17 6.21 -2.39 6.85
C LEU A 17 5.13 -3.30 6.30
N VAL A 18 4.63 -2.94 5.13
CA VAL A 18 3.74 -3.79 4.34
C VAL A 18 4.53 -4.43 3.22
N GLN A 19 4.49 -5.76 3.17
CA GLN A 19 5.21 -6.57 2.21
C GLN A 19 4.23 -7.45 1.42
N LEU A 20 4.59 -7.76 0.18
CA LEU A 20 3.85 -8.69 -0.67
C LEU A 20 4.80 -9.81 -1.09
N TRP A 21 4.46 -11.02 -0.67
CA TRP A 21 5.11 -12.21 -1.19
C TRP A 21 4.34 -12.73 -2.40
N ARG A 22 5.02 -12.75 -3.55
CA ARG A 22 4.48 -13.23 -4.82
C ARG A 22 5.52 -14.10 -5.50
N GLU A 23 5.07 -15.25 -6.00
CA GLU A 23 5.91 -16.24 -6.68
C GLU A 23 7.08 -16.71 -5.79
N SER A 24 8.27 -16.12 -5.94
CA SER A 24 9.46 -16.42 -5.14
C SER A 24 10.12 -15.16 -4.55
N GLU A 25 9.45 -14.02 -4.62
CA GLU A 25 9.98 -12.74 -4.18
C GLU A 25 9.13 -12.13 -3.07
N CYS A 26 9.79 -11.62 -2.03
CA CYS A 26 9.16 -10.79 -1.02
C CYS A 26 9.47 -9.32 -1.34
N ARG A 27 8.46 -8.58 -1.79
CA ARG A 27 8.59 -7.18 -2.16
C ARG A 27 8.17 -6.31 -0.98
N LEU A 28 9.06 -5.41 -0.56
CA LEU A 28 8.70 -4.32 0.33
C LEU A 28 7.95 -3.27 -0.49
N LEU A 29 6.71 -2.95 -0.09
CA LEU A 29 5.88 -2.02 -0.84
C LEU A 29 5.92 -0.61 -0.23
N PHE A 30 5.65 -0.49 1.07
CA PHE A 30 5.64 0.80 1.75
C PHE A 30 5.77 0.66 3.27
N ASP A 31 6.06 1.79 3.89
CA ASP A 31 6.11 1.99 5.34
C ASP A 31 4.85 2.76 5.78
N ALA A 32 3.94 2.09 6.48
CA ALA A 32 2.67 2.67 6.91
C ALA A 32 2.86 3.80 7.93
N SER A 33 3.96 3.81 8.68
CA SER A 33 4.24 4.87 9.66
C SER A 33 4.47 6.22 9.00
N TYR A 34 5.06 6.22 7.80
CA TYR A 34 5.28 7.43 7.02
C TYR A 34 3.95 8.04 6.59
N ASP A 35 3.02 7.24 6.07
CA ASP A 35 1.68 7.73 5.73
C ASP A 35 0.92 8.22 6.96
N HIS A 36 1.02 7.47 8.06
CA HIS A 36 0.36 7.78 9.32
C HIS A 36 0.83 9.13 9.91
N SER A 37 2.14 9.41 9.89
CA SER A 37 2.68 10.65 10.44
C SER A 37 2.31 11.91 9.64
N HIS A 38 2.05 11.77 8.33
CA HIS A 38 1.76 12.92 7.46
C HIS A 38 0.27 13.16 7.22
N LYS A 39 -0.59 12.17 7.51
CA LYS A 39 -2.04 12.24 7.28
C LYS A 39 -2.86 12.15 8.57
N LYS A 40 -2.21 12.34 9.73
CA LYS A 40 -2.87 12.28 11.04
C LYS A 40 -3.95 13.37 11.14
N PRO A 41 -5.20 13.04 11.51
CA PRO A 41 -6.25 14.03 11.73
C PRO A 41 -5.86 15.01 12.84
N SER A 42 -6.19 16.29 12.68
CA SER A 42 -5.90 17.37 13.64
C SER A 42 -6.57 17.23 15.01
N LEU A 43 -7.36 16.17 15.22
CA LEU A 43 -8.00 15.85 16.51
C LEU A 43 -7.09 15.01 17.42
N SER A 44 -5.90 14.66 16.94
CA SER A 44 -4.98 13.71 17.59
C SER A 44 -3.73 14.40 18.15
N ASP A 45 -3.92 15.62 18.67
CA ASP A 45 -2.93 16.45 19.39
C ASP A 45 -2.49 15.85 20.75
N TRP A 46 -2.62 14.54 20.93
CA TRP A 46 -1.99 13.82 22.02
C TRP A 46 -0.49 13.74 21.69
N ASP A 47 0.26 14.61 22.36
CA ASP A 47 1.68 14.96 22.18
C ASP A 47 2.67 13.81 22.43
N GLU A 48 2.21 12.56 22.51
CA GLU A 48 3.07 11.40 22.64
C GLU A 48 3.19 10.72 21.28
N LYS A 49 4.41 10.72 20.74
CA LYS A 49 4.80 9.85 19.62
C LYS A 49 4.73 8.40 20.09
N GLU A 50 3.53 7.86 20.17
CA GLU A 50 3.39 6.41 20.26
C GLU A 50 3.97 5.80 18.98
N GLU A 51 4.82 4.78 19.16
CA GLU A 51 5.31 3.99 18.04
C GLU A 51 4.12 3.24 17.44
N MET A 52 3.72 3.69 16.26
CA MET A 52 2.67 3.03 15.48
C MET A 52 3.18 1.68 15.00
N GLU A 53 2.37 0.65 15.18
CA GLU A 53 2.61 -0.70 14.70
C GLU A 53 1.38 -1.22 13.98
N ILE A 54 1.60 -2.07 12.97
CA ILE A 54 0.50 -2.74 12.28
C ILE A 54 0.07 -3.97 13.10
N THR A 55 -1.21 -4.03 13.45
CA THR A 55 -1.83 -5.13 14.20
C THR A 55 -2.64 -6.06 13.30
N MET A 56 -3.06 -5.58 12.11
CA MET A 56 -3.93 -6.32 11.21
C MET A 56 -3.61 -6.01 9.74
N VAL A 57 -3.74 -7.03 8.89
CA VAL A 57 -3.79 -6.89 7.43
C VAL A 57 -4.93 -7.73 6.86
N LEU A 58 -5.76 -7.12 6.02
CA LEU A 58 -6.84 -7.78 5.29
C LEU A 58 -6.83 -7.35 3.82
N PHE A 59 -7.27 -8.24 2.93
CA PHE A 59 -7.51 -7.94 1.53
C PHE A 59 -9.00 -8.06 1.21
N VAL A 60 -9.61 -6.95 0.77
CA VAL A 60 -11.06 -6.84 0.54
C VAL A 60 -11.30 -5.97 -0.70
N HIS A 61 -12.06 -6.45 -1.68
CA HIS A 61 -12.47 -5.67 -2.88
C HIS A 61 -11.34 -4.89 -3.58
N GLU A 62 -10.20 -5.54 -3.89
CA GLU A 62 -9.01 -4.89 -4.48
C GLU A 62 -8.39 -3.78 -3.59
N GLN A 63 -8.59 -3.89 -2.29
CA GLN A 63 -8.00 -2.99 -1.29
C GLN A 63 -7.26 -3.78 -0.23
N VAL A 64 -6.21 -3.16 0.33
CA VAL A 64 -5.50 -3.65 1.50
C VAL A 64 -5.85 -2.76 2.68
N TRP A 65 -6.37 -3.38 3.72
CA TRP A 65 -6.80 -2.73 4.94
C TRP A 65 -5.78 -3.05 6.04
N ILE A 66 -5.20 -1.99 6.60
CA ILE A 66 -4.17 -2.04 7.63
C ILE A 66 -4.74 -1.47 8.91
N GLY A 67 -4.87 -2.30 9.93
CA GLY A 67 -5.23 -1.87 11.29
C GLY A 67 -3.97 -1.63 12.12
N THR A 68 -3.98 -0.59 12.93
CA THR A 68 -2.82 -0.18 13.75
C THR A 68 -3.12 -0.30 15.25
N ASN A 69 -2.09 -0.27 16.08
CA ASN A 69 -2.21 -0.31 17.55
C ASN A 69 -2.84 0.96 18.14
N ASP A 70 -2.63 2.11 17.50
CA ASP A 70 -3.16 3.42 17.89
C ASP A 70 -4.58 3.71 17.37
N GLY A 71 -5.26 2.67 16.85
CA GLY A 71 -6.69 2.72 16.53
C GLY A 71 -7.03 3.24 15.13
N TYR A 72 -6.03 3.41 14.25
CA TYR A 72 -6.25 3.82 12.88
C TYR A 72 -6.51 2.63 11.94
N LEU A 73 -7.29 2.90 10.89
CA LEU A 73 -7.49 2.04 9.74
C LEU A 73 -6.98 2.74 8.49
N ILE A 74 -5.94 2.20 7.87
CA ILE A 74 -5.37 2.72 6.62
C ILE A 74 -5.79 1.80 5.49
N ILE A 75 -6.39 2.38 4.44
CA ILE A 75 -6.92 1.64 3.30
C ILE A 75 -6.14 2.04 2.05
N TYR A 76 -5.55 1.03 1.41
CA TYR A 76 -4.79 1.18 0.16
C TYR A 76 -5.57 0.56 -0.99
N GLU A 77 -5.66 1.27 -2.11
CA GLU A 77 -6.16 0.74 -3.38
C GLU A 77 -5.04 -0.03 -4.09
N VAL A 78 -5.32 -1.24 -4.57
CA VAL A 78 -4.35 -2.04 -5.32
C VAL A 78 -4.48 -1.74 -6.82
N LYS A 79 -3.41 -1.22 -7.44
CA LYS A 79 -3.36 -0.94 -8.89
C LYS A 79 -2.31 -1.80 -9.57
N ASN A 80 -2.73 -2.56 -10.57
CA ASN A 80 -1.79 -3.28 -11.45
C ASN A 80 -1.14 -2.30 -12.44
N SER A 81 0.17 -2.17 -12.36
CA SER A 81 0.99 -1.34 -13.25
C SER A 81 1.02 -1.85 -14.70
N ASP A 82 0.64 -3.10 -14.93
CA ASP A 82 0.75 -3.78 -16.25
C ASP A 82 -0.21 -3.22 -17.32
N SER A 83 -1.10 -2.27 -16.96
CA SER A 83 -2.10 -1.70 -17.87
C SER A 83 -1.69 -0.39 -18.56
N ASN A 84 -0.49 0.16 -18.31
CA ASN A 84 -0.13 1.52 -18.72
C ASN A 84 0.93 1.67 -19.83
N GLU A 85 1.40 0.60 -20.48
CA GLU A 85 2.42 0.73 -21.54
C GLU A 85 1.90 0.69 -22.99
N THR A 86 0.61 0.42 -23.24
CA THR A 86 0.12 0.21 -24.63
C THR A 86 -0.57 1.41 -25.31
N SER A 87 -0.58 2.61 -24.72
CA SER A 87 -1.38 3.74 -25.26
C SER A 87 -0.59 5.03 -25.58
N LYS A 88 0.75 5.00 -25.67
CA LYS A 88 1.54 6.22 -25.98
C LYS A 88 2.20 6.30 -27.38
N ASN A 89 1.95 5.36 -28.30
CA ASN A 89 2.57 5.40 -29.65
C ASN A 89 1.57 5.23 -30.80
N ALA A 90 0.48 6.01 -30.79
CA ALA A 90 -0.37 6.16 -31.97
C ALA A 90 -0.85 7.61 -32.06
N ASP A 91 0.04 8.53 -32.42
CA ASP A 91 -0.28 9.70 -33.26
C ASP A 91 0.98 10.56 -33.49
N ALA A 92 1.72 10.22 -34.55
CA ALA A 92 2.61 11.18 -35.20
C ALA A 92 2.22 11.21 -36.69
N PRO A 93 1.60 12.30 -37.19
CA PRO A 93 1.23 12.38 -38.59
C PRO A 93 2.49 12.51 -39.46
N SER A 94 2.65 11.58 -40.40
CA SER A 94 3.66 11.61 -41.44
C SER A 94 3.44 12.82 -42.36
N LYS A 95 4.40 13.75 -42.40
CA LYS A 95 4.44 14.78 -43.45
C LYS A 95 4.74 14.10 -44.79
N GLN A 96 3.80 14.19 -45.73
CA GLN A 96 4.02 13.81 -47.13
C GLN A 96 4.92 14.84 -47.82
N LYS A 97 5.72 14.32 -48.78
CA LYS A 97 6.73 14.99 -49.61
C LYS A 97 6.16 16.13 -50.46
#